data_AF-A0AA43DBM3-F1
#
_entry.id   AF-A0AA43DBM3-F1
#
_cell.length_a   1.000
_cell.length_b   1.000
_cell.length_c   1.000
_cell.angle_alpha   90.00
_cell.angle_beta   90.00
_cell.angle_gamma   90.00
#
_symmetry.space_group_name_H-M   'P 1'
#
loop_
_entity.id
_entity.type
_entity.pdbx_description
1 polymer ?
#
loop_
_entity_poly.entity_id
_entity_poly.type
_entity_poly.pdbx_seq_one_letter_code
_entity_poly.pdbx_strand_id
1 'polypeptide(L)'
;ETELLSGIGRAYGGELYLRRLKGKWTGWISYTYSQTYVKVSSRDGAESINNGEWYPSNYNKPHTFNLVLDRKLRNRGAFSFVFTYNSGRPLTAIESSYIVGGTVVPLYSDRNKYTIPNYFRLDFSFTIGSILKKLDDSLVFSVYNLFGRDNAYSVFYQRPANNYFIPKPYKLSVLGAALPSLTYNFKF
;
A
#
# COMPACT_ATOMS: atom_id res chain seq x y z
N GLU A 1 31.56 5.85 10.65
CA GLU A 1 31.45 4.57 9.91
C GLU A 1 30.27 3.82 10.50
N THR A 2 29.38 3.32 9.65
CA THR A 2 28.06 2.82 10.08
C THR A 2 28.21 1.41 10.64
N GLU A 3 28.30 1.27 11.96
CA GLU A 3 28.20 -0.04 12.62
C GLU A 3 26.84 -0.66 12.27
N LEU A 4 26.88 -1.67 11.40
CA LEU A 4 25.72 -2.45 11.04
C LEU A 4 25.45 -3.42 12.18
N LEU A 5 24.45 -3.11 13.00
CA LEU A 5 23.96 -4.04 14.00
C LEU A 5 23.34 -5.26 13.32
N SER A 6 23.91 -6.44 13.60
CA SER A 6 23.39 -7.70 13.10
C SER A 6 22.10 -8.08 13.82
N GLY A 7 21.08 -8.44 13.04
CA GLY A 7 19.77 -8.84 13.55
C GLY A 7 19.32 -10.17 12.97
N ILE A 8 18.52 -10.91 13.74
CA ILE A 8 17.84 -12.12 13.27
C ILE A 8 16.40 -11.80 12.88
N GLY A 9 15.92 -12.42 11.81
CA GLY A 9 14.55 -12.26 11.32
C GLY A 9 13.75 -13.56 11.48
N ARG A 10 12.45 -13.44 11.70
CA ARG A 10 11.51 -14.56 11.57
C ARG A 10 10.29 -14.12 10.78
N ALA A 11 9.79 -15.01 9.94
CA ALA A 11 8.62 -14.77 9.12
C ALA A 11 7.69 -15.99 9.17
N TYR A 12 6.40 -15.74 9.24
CA TYR A 12 5.38 -16.78 9.10
C TYR A 12 4.19 -16.22 8.33
N GLY A 13 3.53 -17.08 7.58
CA GLY A 13 2.45 -16.65 6.72
C GLY A 13 1.89 -17.79 5.89
N GLY A 14 0.85 -17.46 5.15
CA GLY A 14 0.21 -18.35 4.20
C GLY A 14 -0.45 -17.53 3.11
N GLU A 15 -0.54 -18.12 1.92
CA GLU A 15 -1.18 -17.50 0.77
C GLU A 15 -2.23 -18.44 0.18
N LEU A 16 -3.29 -17.83 -0.33
CA LEU A 16 -4.35 -18.49 -1.06
C LEU A 16 -4.55 -17.76 -2.38
N TYR A 17 -4.58 -18.53 -3.46
CA TYR A 17 -4.81 -18.03 -4.80
C TYR A 17 -5.85 -18.89 -5.49
N LEU A 18 -6.95 -18.28 -5.93
CA LEU A 18 -7.99 -18.96 -6.68
C LEU A 18 -8.21 -18.21 -7.99
N ARG A 19 -8.25 -18.95 -9.10
CA ARG A 19 -8.41 -18.39 -10.44
C ARG A 19 -9.49 -19.12 -11.22
N ARG A 20 -10.32 -18.33 -11.90
CA ARG A 20 -11.35 -18.81 -12.81
C ARG A 20 -11.08 -18.32 -14.23
N LEU A 21 -10.83 -19.28 -15.13
CA LEU A 21 -10.48 -19.01 -16.52
C LEU A 21 -11.66 -19.05 -17.50
N LYS A 22 -12.73 -19.77 -17.16
CA LYS A 22 -13.85 -20.05 -18.07
C LYS A 22 -15.19 -19.68 -17.43
N GLY A 23 -16.12 -19.25 -18.29
CA GLY A 23 -17.48 -18.86 -17.93
C GLY A 23 -17.76 -17.39 -18.26
N LYS A 24 -18.94 -16.91 -17.82
CA LYS A 24 -19.36 -15.51 -18.00
C LYS A 24 -18.52 -14.54 -17.16
N TRP A 25 -18.11 -15.00 -15.97
CA TRP A 25 -17.20 -14.31 -15.07
C TRP A 25 -15.87 -15.05 -15.04
N THR A 26 -14.80 -14.30 -15.23
CA THR A 26 -13.41 -14.77 -15.14
C THR A 26 -12.63 -13.86 -14.20
N GLY A 27 -11.45 -14.29 -13.77
CA GLY A 27 -10.63 -13.49 -12.88
C GLY A 27 -9.92 -14.33 -11.84
N TRP A 28 -9.41 -13.67 -10.81
CA TRP A 28 -8.67 -14.31 -9.74
C TRP A 28 -8.79 -13.52 -8.45
N ILE A 29 -8.63 -14.23 -7.34
CA ILE A 29 -8.61 -13.68 -6.00
C ILE A 29 -7.37 -14.21 -5.31
N SER A 30 -6.65 -13.34 -4.62
CA SER A 30 -5.51 -13.71 -3.79
C SER A 30 -5.63 -13.10 -2.41
N TYR A 31 -5.22 -13.87 -1.42
CA TYR A 31 -5.10 -13.42 -0.05
C TYR A 31 -3.80 -13.95 0.54
N THR A 32 -2.98 -13.06 1.05
CA THR A 32 -1.74 -13.40 1.72
C THR A 32 -1.80 -12.86 3.14
N TYR A 33 -1.63 -13.77 4.10
CA TYR A 33 -1.31 -13.43 5.47
C TYR A 33 0.21 -13.54 5.66
N SER A 34 0.88 -12.46 6.08
CA SER A 34 2.33 -12.46 6.27
C SER A 34 2.72 -11.60 7.46
N GLN A 35 3.38 -12.23 8.43
CA GLN A 35 3.91 -11.58 9.60
C GLN A 35 5.42 -11.76 9.66
N THR A 36 6.14 -10.66 9.80
CA THR A 36 7.60 -10.60 9.81
C THR A 36 8.09 -9.80 11.01
N TYR A 37 9.03 -10.37 11.74
CA TYR A 37 9.66 -9.74 12.89
C TYR A 37 11.18 -9.74 12.74
N VAL A 38 11.80 -8.74 13.35
CA VAL A 38 13.25 -8.60 13.46
C VAL A 38 13.59 -8.46 14.94
N LYS A 39 14.71 -9.04 15.35
CA LYS A 39 15.32 -8.87 16.66
C LYS A 39 16.76 -8.46 16.47
N VAL A 40 17.15 -7.35 17.07
CA VAL A 40 18.52 -6.84 17.06
C VAL A 40 18.98 -6.74 18.50
N SER A 41 19.88 -7.64 18.89
CA SER A 41 20.44 -7.70 20.24
C SER A 41 21.96 -7.86 20.15
N SER A 42 22.72 -6.89 20.66
CA SER A 42 24.17 -7.04 20.88
C SER A 42 24.45 -7.95 22.08
N ARG A 43 25.56 -8.71 22.03
CA ARG A 43 26.01 -9.59 23.12
C ARG A 43 26.33 -8.81 24.40
N ASP A 44 26.76 -7.56 24.27
CA ASP A 44 27.18 -6.71 25.38
C ASP A 44 26.07 -5.75 25.86
N GLY A 45 24.85 -5.88 25.34
CA GLY A 45 23.67 -5.10 25.74
C GLY A 45 23.67 -3.61 25.34
N ALA A 46 24.84 -3.04 25.02
CA ALA A 46 25.03 -1.62 24.72
C ALA A 46 24.32 -1.15 23.43
N GLU A 47 24.16 -2.04 22.44
CA GLU A 47 23.59 -1.70 21.15
C GLU A 47 22.45 -2.67 20.77
N SER A 48 21.30 -2.49 21.42
CA SER A 48 20.09 -3.26 21.12
C SER A 48 18.96 -2.33 20.66
N ILE A 49 18.10 -2.84 19.78
CA ILE A 49 16.91 -2.11 19.34
C ILE A 49 15.70 -2.64 20.11
N ASN A 50 14.84 -1.74 20.59
CA ASN A 50 13.67 -2.07 21.41
C ASN A 50 14.03 -2.97 22.60
N ASN A 51 15.12 -2.65 23.30
CA ASN A 51 15.66 -3.44 24.44
C ASN A 51 15.96 -4.90 24.08
N GLY A 52 16.26 -5.18 22.81
CA GLY A 52 16.54 -6.53 22.33
C GLY A 52 15.29 -7.37 22.10
N GLU A 53 14.08 -6.80 22.15
CA GLU A 53 12.84 -7.54 21.89
C GLU A 53 12.52 -7.68 20.39
N TRP A 54 11.64 -8.62 20.06
CA TRP A 54 11.14 -8.78 18.70
C TRP A 54 10.21 -7.61 18.33
N TYR A 55 10.45 -6.98 17.19
CA TYR A 55 9.59 -5.93 16.66
C TYR A 55 9.22 -6.18 15.19
N PRO A 56 8.10 -5.64 14.69
CA PRO A 56 7.69 -5.82 13.31
C PRO A 56 8.75 -5.32 12.33
N SER A 57 9.02 -6.07 11.25
CA SER A 57 9.87 -5.58 10.16
C SER A 57 9.24 -4.36 9.46
N ASN A 58 10.06 -3.50 8.84
CA ASN A 58 9.57 -2.39 8.00
C ASN A 58 8.66 -2.86 6.84
N TYR A 59 8.80 -4.12 6.45
CA TYR A 59 8.04 -4.75 5.38
C TYR A 59 6.83 -5.55 5.88
N ASN A 60 6.58 -5.55 7.19
CA ASN A 60 5.47 -6.31 7.76
C ASN A 60 4.13 -5.78 7.23
N LYS A 61 3.39 -6.63 6.50
CA LYS A 61 2.06 -6.33 5.98
C LYS A 61 1.15 -7.52 6.26
N PRO A 62 0.48 -7.53 7.43
CA PRO A 62 -0.26 -8.68 7.93
C PRO A 62 -1.25 -9.25 6.92
N HIS A 63 -2.02 -8.39 6.24
CA HIS A 63 -3.03 -8.80 5.28
C HIS A 63 -2.84 -8.08 3.95
N THR A 64 -2.76 -8.87 2.88
CA THR A 64 -2.79 -8.40 1.49
C THR A 64 -3.89 -9.15 0.76
N PHE A 65 -4.83 -8.42 0.16
CA PHE A 65 -5.95 -9.00 -0.58
C PHE A 65 -6.05 -8.33 -1.95
N ASN A 66 -6.15 -9.14 -2.99
CA ASN A 66 -6.36 -8.66 -4.35
C ASN A 66 -7.46 -9.47 -5.03
N LEU A 67 -8.28 -8.79 -5.82
CA LEU A 67 -9.34 -9.40 -6.60
C LEU A 67 -9.38 -8.74 -7.97
N VAL A 68 -9.33 -9.55 -9.02
CA VAL A 68 -9.61 -9.14 -10.38
C VAL A 68 -10.82 -9.92 -10.86
N LEU A 69 -11.83 -9.21 -11.35
CA LEU A 69 -13.07 -9.81 -11.81
C LEU A 69 -13.47 -9.20 -13.15
N ASP A 70 -13.57 -10.05 -14.17
CA ASP A 70 -13.91 -9.68 -15.53
C ASP A 70 -15.21 -10.36 -15.95
N ARG A 71 -16.06 -9.65 -16.70
CA ARG A 71 -17.27 -10.19 -17.31
C ARG A 71 -17.37 -9.79 -18.76
N LYS A 72 -17.43 -10.80 -19.64
CA LYS A 72 -17.78 -10.59 -21.05
C LYS A 72 -19.30 -10.47 -21.19
N LEU A 73 -19.74 -9.45 -21.92
CA LEU A 73 -21.13 -9.22 -22.29
C LEU A 73 -21.39 -9.69 -23.72
N ARG A 74 -22.66 -9.96 -24.04
CA ARG A 74 -23.06 -10.50 -25.34
C ARG A 74 -22.79 -9.54 -26.50
N ASN A 75 -22.85 -8.23 -26.25
CA ASN A 75 -22.75 -7.19 -27.29
C ASN A 75 -21.33 -6.63 -27.43
N ARG A 76 -20.30 -7.49 -27.41
CA ARG A 76 -18.87 -7.08 -27.45
C ARG A 76 -18.47 -6.11 -26.34
N GLY A 77 -19.25 -6.05 -25.26
CA GLY A 77 -18.94 -5.29 -24.07
C GLY A 77 -18.19 -6.13 -23.05
N ALA A 78 -17.44 -5.49 -22.16
CA ALA A 78 -16.82 -6.15 -21.02
C ALA A 78 -16.76 -5.22 -19.80
N PHE A 79 -16.95 -5.78 -18.61
CA PHE A 79 -16.66 -5.11 -17.34
C PHE A 79 -15.41 -5.70 -16.73
N SER A 80 -14.59 -4.87 -16.10
CA SER A 80 -13.49 -5.29 -15.25
C SER A 80 -13.52 -4.54 -13.92
N PHE A 81 -13.25 -5.26 -12.85
CA PHE A 81 -13.05 -4.71 -11.52
C PHE A 81 -11.69 -5.16 -10.99
N VAL A 82 -10.91 -4.23 -10.48
CA VAL A 82 -9.65 -4.50 -9.81
C VAL A 82 -9.72 -3.94 -8.40
N PHE A 83 -9.62 -4.82 -7.42
CA PHE A 83 -9.67 -4.46 -6.01
C PHE A 83 -8.36 -4.83 -5.33
N THR A 84 -7.80 -3.89 -4.58
CA THR A 84 -6.58 -4.08 -3.81
C THR A 84 -6.76 -3.54 -2.40
N TYR A 85 -6.49 -4.37 -1.42
CA TYR A 85 -6.43 -4.01 -0.01
C TYR A 85 -5.11 -4.44 0.59
N ASN A 86 -4.46 -3.55 1.34
CA ASN A 86 -3.27 -3.88 2.12
C ASN A 86 -3.39 -3.29 3.51
N SER A 87 -3.01 -4.07 4.52
CA SER A 87 -2.72 -3.52 5.84
C SER A 87 -1.57 -2.52 5.74
N GLY A 88 -1.60 -1.49 6.58
CA GLY A 88 -0.50 -0.56 6.69
C GLY A 88 0.81 -1.26 7.07
N ARG A 89 1.92 -0.68 6.64
CA ARG A 89 3.25 -1.09 7.13
C ARG A 89 3.59 -0.40 8.45
N PRO A 90 4.43 -1.02 9.30
CA PRO A 90 4.95 -0.38 10.49
C PRO A 90 5.73 0.91 10.21
N LEU A 91 5.72 1.80 11.19
CA LEU A 91 6.37 3.10 11.19
C LEU A 91 6.91 3.38 12.60
N THR A 92 8.14 3.90 12.66
CA THR A 92 8.68 4.52 13.88
C THR A 92 8.25 5.98 13.89
N ALA A 93 7.46 6.37 14.88
CA ALA A 93 6.90 7.72 14.97
C ALA A 93 7.77 8.64 15.82
N ILE A 94 7.61 9.94 15.66
CA ILE A 94 8.13 10.93 16.63
C ILE A 94 6.98 11.16 17.63
N GLU A 95 7.17 10.73 18.88
CA GLU A 95 6.13 10.87 19.92
C GLU A 95 6.21 12.24 20.58
N SER A 96 7.41 12.77 20.77
CA SER A 96 7.62 14.10 21.34
C SER A 96 8.93 14.71 20.86
N SER A 97 9.26 15.91 21.32
CA SER A 97 10.55 16.54 21.08
C SER A 97 10.89 17.40 22.29
N TYR A 98 12.18 17.55 22.58
CA TYR A 98 12.69 18.34 23.70
C TYR A 98 13.85 19.23 23.22
N ILE A 99 14.21 20.23 24.02
CA ILE A 99 15.24 21.22 23.67
C ILE A 99 16.51 20.92 24.46
N VAL A 100 17.63 20.77 23.77
CA VAL A 100 18.97 20.69 24.38
C VAL A 100 19.87 21.69 23.69
N GLY A 101 20.46 22.62 24.46
CA GLY A 101 21.37 23.64 23.92
C GLY A 101 20.75 24.49 22.80
N GLY A 102 19.46 24.80 22.87
CA GLY A 102 18.73 25.55 21.84
C GLY A 102 18.33 24.74 20.59
N THR A 103 18.67 23.44 20.54
CA THR A 103 18.33 22.55 19.43
C THR A 103 17.14 21.66 19.77
N VAL A 104 16.18 21.54 18.85
CA VAL A 104 15.01 20.65 18.99
C VAL A 104 15.40 19.22 18.60
N VAL A 105 15.42 18.33 19.59
CA VAL A 105 15.74 16.92 19.47
C VAL A 105 14.45 16.09 19.49
N PRO A 106 14.14 15.32 18.43
CA PRO A 106 12.97 14.45 18.41
C PRO A 106 13.16 13.20 19.27
N LEU A 107 12.15 12.86 20.05
CA LEU A 107 12.04 11.58 20.74
C LEU A 107 11.19 10.63 19.90
N TYR A 108 11.83 9.57 19.39
CA TYR A 108 11.17 8.54 18.60
C TYR A 108 10.49 7.52 19.51
N SER A 109 9.41 6.93 18.98
CA SER A 109 8.82 5.73 19.54
C SER A 109 9.79 4.55 19.46
N ASP A 110 9.43 3.44 20.10
CA ASP A 110 10.03 2.15 19.78
C ASP A 110 9.97 1.90 18.27
N ARG A 111 10.98 1.19 17.77
CA ARG A 111 11.13 0.86 16.36
C ARG A 111 9.86 0.14 15.88
N ASN A 112 9.24 0.70 14.85
CA ASN A 112 8.09 0.11 14.15
C ASN A 112 6.87 -0.15 15.04
N LYS A 113 6.69 0.67 16.10
CA LYS A 113 5.57 0.58 17.02
C LYS A 113 4.22 0.93 16.38
N TYR A 114 4.18 1.94 15.52
CA TYR A 114 2.94 2.41 14.89
C TYR A 114 2.77 1.82 13.50
N THR A 115 1.58 1.95 12.91
CA THR A 115 1.27 1.47 11.56
C THR A 115 0.62 2.59 10.76
N ILE A 116 1.01 2.74 9.50
CA ILE A 116 0.36 3.72 8.61
C ILE A 116 -1.08 3.31 8.28
N PRO A 117 -1.94 4.21 7.79
CA PRO A 117 -3.30 3.84 7.38
C PRO A 117 -3.32 2.72 6.33
N ASN A 118 -4.34 1.86 6.39
CA ASN A 118 -4.53 0.79 5.43
C ASN A 118 -4.78 1.33 4.02
N TYR A 119 -4.31 0.60 3.02
CA TYR A 119 -4.51 0.90 1.61
C TYR A 119 -5.78 0.20 1.10
N PHE A 120 -6.62 0.92 0.38
CA PHE A 120 -7.82 0.38 -0.25
C PHE A 120 -8.05 1.06 -1.58
N ARG A 121 -8.16 0.27 -2.65
CA ARG A 121 -8.44 0.77 -4.00
C ARG A 121 -9.39 -0.15 -4.73
N LEU A 122 -10.38 0.43 -5.38
CA LEU A 122 -11.23 -0.22 -6.36
C LEU A 122 -11.13 0.54 -7.67
N ASP A 123 -10.74 -0.15 -8.73
CA ASP A 123 -10.75 0.36 -10.10
C ASP A 123 -11.86 -0.35 -10.86
N PHE A 124 -12.53 0.41 -11.71
CA PHE A 124 -13.60 -0.08 -12.57
C PHE A 124 -13.28 0.27 -14.02
N SER A 125 -13.54 -0.65 -14.94
CA SER A 125 -13.55 -0.36 -16.36
C SER A 125 -14.71 -1.03 -17.08
N PHE A 126 -15.17 -0.34 -18.12
CA PHE A 126 -16.18 -0.79 -19.03
C PHE A 126 -15.69 -0.59 -20.46
N THR A 127 -15.64 -1.67 -21.21
CA THR A 127 -15.25 -1.70 -22.61
C THR A 127 -16.47 -1.91 -23.48
N ILE A 128 -16.59 -1.15 -24.56
CA ILE A 128 -17.55 -1.33 -25.64
C ILE A 128 -16.75 -1.57 -26.92
N GLY A 129 -16.82 -2.78 -27.47
CA GLY A 129 -16.20 -3.10 -28.76
C GLY A 129 -17.11 -2.79 -29.95
N SER A 130 -16.50 -2.55 -31.11
CA SER A 130 -17.16 -2.40 -32.41
C SER A 130 -18.17 -1.27 -32.47
N ILE A 131 -17.73 -0.09 -32.08
CA ILE A 131 -18.49 1.17 -32.18
C ILE A 131 -18.73 1.49 -33.65
N LEU A 132 -17.68 1.46 -34.46
CA LEU A 132 -17.78 1.56 -35.90
C LEU A 132 -17.91 0.16 -36.48
N LYS A 133 -19.10 -0.18 -36.99
CA LYS A 133 -19.45 -1.54 -37.47
C LYS A 133 -18.47 -2.17 -38.48
N LYS A 134 -17.66 -1.36 -39.17
CA LYS A 134 -16.70 -1.78 -40.21
C LYS A 134 -15.25 -1.88 -39.72
N LEU A 135 -14.96 -1.50 -38.47
CA LEU A 135 -13.62 -1.52 -37.89
C LEU A 135 -13.58 -2.43 -36.65
N ASP A 136 -12.42 -3.03 -36.40
CA ASP A 136 -12.14 -3.65 -35.10
C ASP A 136 -11.67 -2.57 -34.13
N ASP A 137 -12.64 -1.87 -33.54
CA ASP A 137 -12.42 -0.79 -32.57
C ASP A 137 -12.99 -1.13 -31.18
N SER A 138 -12.60 -0.36 -30.18
CA SER A 138 -13.18 -0.40 -28.84
C SER A 138 -13.02 0.92 -28.11
N LEU A 139 -14.00 1.27 -27.28
CA LEU A 139 -13.94 2.37 -26.34
C LEU A 139 -13.95 1.81 -24.93
N VAL A 140 -12.97 2.22 -24.14
CA VAL A 140 -12.81 1.83 -22.75
C VAL A 140 -13.03 3.06 -21.89
N PHE A 141 -14.07 3.02 -21.07
CA PHE A 141 -14.27 3.96 -19.98
C PHE A 141 -13.76 3.32 -18.69
N SER A 142 -12.86 3.99 -17.98
CA SER A 142 -12.35 3.50 -16.70
C SER A 142 -12.44 4.58 -15.63
N VAL A 143 -12.59 4.17 -14.38
CA VAL A 143 -12.43 5.03 -13.22
C VAL A 143 -11.45 4.35 -12.28
N TYR A 144 -10.27 4.95 -12.14
CA TYR A 144 -9.25 4.51 -11.21
C TYR A 144 -9.51 5.10 -9.83
N ASN A 145 -9.31 4.30 -8.77
CA ASN A 145 -9.62 4.68 -7.39
C ASN A 145 -11.05 5.24 -7.24
N LEU A 146 -12.06 4.44 -7.59
CA LEU A 146 -13.48 4.80 -7.66
C LEU A 146 -14.00 5.52 -6.40
N PHE A 147 -13.48 5.17 -5.21
CA PHE A 147 -13.88 5.79 -3.94
C PHE A 147 -13.09 7.05 -3.57
N GLY A 148 -12.14 7.47 -4.40
CA GLY A 148 -11.33 8.66 -4.19
C GLY A 148 -10.55 8.65 -2.87
N ARG A 149 -10.13 7.48 -2.39
CA ARG A 149 -9.38 7.40 -1.12
C ARG A 149 -7.99 7.98 -1.28
N ASP A 150 -7.59 8.80 -0.33
CA ASP A 150 -6.26 9.40 -0.21
C ASP A 150 -5.25 8.42 0.43
N ASN A 151 -5.07 7.27 -0.22
CA ASN A 151 -4.21 6.19 0.24
C ASN A 151 -2.77 6.67 0.48
N ALA A 152 -2.19 6.32 1.62
CA ALA A 152 -0.83 6.69 1.97
C ALA A 152 0.19 5.98 1.07
N TYR A 153 0.85 6.71 0.16
CA TYR A 153 2.01 6.22 -0.59
C TYR A 153 3.28 6.34 0.24
N SER A 154 3.44 7.49 0.89
CA SER A 154 4.54 7.76 1.83
C SER A 154 4.03 8.55 3.03
N VAL A 155 4.65 8.31 4.18
CA VAL A 155 4.42 9.06 5.41
C VAL A 155 5.78 9.54 5.90
N PHE A 156 5.90 10.85 6.11
CA PHE A 156 7.12 11.50 6.60
C PHE A 156 6.75 12.61 7.57
N TYR A 157 7.69 13.04 8.41
CA TYR A 157 7.44 14.09 9.38
C TYR A 157 7.89 15.44 8.83
N GLN A 158 7.04 16.45 8.97
CA GLN A 158 7.36 17.84 8.65
C GLN A 158 7.28 18.69 9.92
N ARG A 159 8.18 19.67 10.06
CA ARG A 159 8.11 20.68 11.12
C ARG A 159 7.33 21.89 10.58
N PRO A 160 6.08 22.11 11.01
CA PRO A 160 5.30 23.22 10.48
C PRO A 160 5.83 24.56 10.98
N ALA A 161 5.78 25.59 10.16
CA ALA A 161 6.35 26.92 10.46
C ALA A 161 5.73 27.57 11.72
N ASN A 162 4.48 27.24 12.04
CA ASN A 162 3.77 27.75 13.21
C ASN A 162 4.05 26.98 14.51
N ASN A 163 4.65 25.79 14.44
CA ASN A 163 5.01 25.00 15.61
C ASN A 163 6.18 24.06 15.25
N TYR A 164 7.38 24.64 15.20
CA TYR A 164 8.61 23.92 14.86
C TYR A 164 8.98 22.83 15.89
N PHE A 165 8.40 22.88 17.09
CA PHE A 165 8.70 21.99 18.20
C PHE A 165 8.12 20.59 18.04
N ILE A 166 6.98 20.43 17.36
CA ILE A 166 6.33 19.13 17.21
C ILE A 166 6.26 18.77 15.72
N PRO A 167 7.14 17.87 15.23
CA PRO A 167 7.03 17.35 13.88
C PRO A 167 5.68 16.67 13.69
N LYS A 168 4.92 17.09 12.67
CA LYS A 168 3.63 16.48 12.33
C LYS A 168 3.81 15.43 11.24
N PRO A 169 3.14 14.26 11.34
CA PRO A 169 3.15 13.30 10.26
C PRO A 169 2.37 13.86 9.07
N TYR A 170 3.01 13.82 7.90
CA TYR A 170 2.43 14.19 6.62
C TYR A 170 2.28 12.95 5.75
N LYS A 171 1.09 12.78 5.18
CA LYS A 171 0.75 11.67 4.28
C LYS A 171 0.76 12.19 2.85
N LEU A 172 1.62 11.61 2.01
CA LEU A 172 1.58 11.83 0.57
C LEU A 172 0.69 10.75 -0.07
N SER A 173 -0.32 11.19 -0.82
CA SER A 173 -1.14 10.35 -1.68
C SER A 173 -0.93 10.77 -3.12
N VAL A 174 -0.50 9.84 -3.99
CA VAL A 174 -0.24 10.12 -5.41
C VAL A 174 -1.54 10.21 -6.21
N LEU A 175 -2.56 9.42 -5.86
CA LEU A 175 -3.84 9.36 -6.55
C LEU A 175 -4.97 9.39 -5.53
N GLY A 176 -5.15 10.54 -4.87
CA GLY A 176 -6.12 10.75 -3.79
C GLY A 176 -7.52 11.12 -4.23
N ALA A 177 -7.88 10.89 -5.49
CA ALA A 177 -9.19 11.18 -6.04
C ALA A 177 -9.58 10.09 -7.05
N ALA A 178 -10.87 10.03 -7.39
CA ALA A 178 -11.34 9.19 -8.48
C ALA A 178 -10.89 9.80 -9.81
N LEU A 179 -10.21 8.99 -10.64
CA LEU A 179 -9.63 9.43 -11.91
C LEU A 179 -10.35 8.74 -13.07
N PRO A 180 -11.30 9.44 -13.74
CA PRO A 180 -11.92 8.91 -14.93
C PRO A 180 -10.93 8.95 -16.10
N SER A 181 -11.00 7.94 -16.97
CA SER A 181 -10.26 7.89 -18.22
C SER A 181 -11.16 7.36 -19.34
N LEU A 182 -10.93 7.86 -20.55
CA LEU A 182 -11.57 7.38 -21.76
C LEU A 182 -10.49 7.06 -22.78
N THR A 183 -10.52 5.85 -23.32
CA THR A 183 -9.53 5.37 -24.29
C THR A 183 -10.23 4.76 -25.48
N TYR A 184 -9.90 5.21 -26.68
CA TYR A 184 -10.37 4.62 -27.92
C TYR A 184 -9.24 3.85 -28.58
N ASN A 185 -9.44 2.56 -28.82
CA ASN A 185 -8.51 1.68 -29.50
C ASN A 185 -9.09 1.28 -30.85
N PHE A 186 -8.27 1.21 -31.88
CA PHE A 186 -8.65 0.72 -33.20
C PHE A 186 -7.50 -0.07 -33.81
N LYS A 187 -7.82 -1.06 -34.64
CA LYS A 187 -6.87 -1.79 -35.46
C LYS A 187 -7.15 -1.52 -36.94
N PHE A 188 -6.07 -1.41 -37.71
CA PHE A 188 -6.07 -1.22 -39.16
C PHE A 188 -5.78 -2.54 -39.89
#